data_AF-A0A934QWS1-F1
#
_entry.id   AF-A0A934QWS1-F1
#
_cell.length_a   1.000
_cell.length_b   1.000
_cell.length_c   1.000
_cell.angle_alpha   90.00
_cell.angle_beta   90.00
_cell.angle_gamma   90.00
#
_symmetry.space_group_name_H-M   'P 1'
#
loop_
_entity.id
_entity.type
_entity.pdbx_description
1 polymer ?
#
loop_
_entity_poly.entity_id
_entity_poly.type
_entity_poly.pdbx_seq_one_letter_code
_entity_poly.pdbx_strand_id
1 'polypeptide(L)'
;MTEADGTWSDESEFHSLDAHGAEGESDDGTEVAQPVLAVVGRPNVGKSTLVNRILGRREAVVQDVPGVTRDRIAYDALWNGRRFTVVDTGGWEPGATGLQGSVAAQAELAMSTSDAVLLVVDASVGATATDEAVAKVLRRSKRPVLLAANKVDDERLLAETASLWSLGLGEPHPVSALHGRSSGDLLDEIVGSLPEAPRDADRLGGGPRRVALVGKPNVGKSSLLNKLTGEERAVVDSVAGTTVDPVDSLVELDGQAWRFVDTAGLRKRVQTASGTEYYASLRTRTAIDAAEVVIVLLDASEPISEQDLRVVTLVAEAGRALVLAFNKWDLVDEDRRYQLERELDRGLVRVPWAEKVNVSALTGRAVRKMAPALRTALSSWDQRVPTGQLNGWLSDLVAATPPPVRGGKQPKVLFATQAGIRPPTLVLFTTGFLEAGYRRFVERKFRERFGFQGTPVRINVRVREKKPRKAR
;
A
#
# COMPACT_ATOMS: atom_id res chain seq x y z
N MET A 1 8.13 -52.05 13.01
CA MET A 1 6.82 -52.15 13.67
C MET A 1 6.73 -50.94 14.59
N THR A 2 6.10 -49.86 14.11
CA THR A 2 4.77 -49.35 14.60
C THR A 2 4.91 -48.84 16.04
N GLU A 3 4.67 -47.59 16.43
CA GLU A 3 4.02 -46.38 15.92
C GLU A 3 4.64 -45.18 16.67
N ALA A 4 4.59 -43.98 16.08
CA ALA A 4 4.80 -42.71 16.79
C ALA A 4 4.09 -41.61 15.99
N ASP A 5 2.78 -41.61 16.18
CA ASP A 5 1.87 -40.48 16.10
C ASP A 5 2.51 -39.16 16.61
N GLY A 6 2.88 -38.32 15.65
CA GLY A 6 3.40 -36.96 15.88
C GLY A 6 2.31 -36.00 16.33
N THR A 7 1.71 -36.28 17.49
CA THR A 7 0.82 -35.41 18.23
C THR A 7 1.67 -34.36 18.92
N TRP A 8 1.57 -33.11 18.47
CA TRP A 8 2.21 -31.97 19.13
C TRP A 8 1.35 -31.58 20.33
N SER A 9 1.91 -31.66 21.54
CA SER A 9 1.21 -31.58 22.81
C SER A 9 1.51 -30.30 23.60
N ASP A 10 1.64 -29.15 22.96
CA ASP A 10 1.82 -27.91 23.72
C ASP A 10 1.01 -26.75 23.16
N GLU A 11 -0.11 -26.46 23.84
CA GLU A 11 -0.99 -25.31 23.60
C GLU A 11 -0.49 -24.03 24.30
N SER A 12 0.65 -24.05 25.00
CA SER A 12 1.13 -22.91 25.80
C SER A 12 2.06 -21.91 25.08
N GLU A 13 2.46 -22.16 23.83
CA GLU A 13 3.23 -21.16 23.04
C GLU A 13 2.33 -20.11 22.36
N PHE A 14 1.00 -20.18 22.51
CA PHE A 14 0.06 -19.28 21.84
C PHE A 14 -0.40 -18.08 22.67
N HIS A 15 0.03 -17.92 23.92
CA HIS A 15 -0.45 -16.83 24.79
C HIS A 15 0.40 -15.56 24.82
N SER A 16 1.56 -15.51 24.14
CA SER A 16 2.44 -14.32 24.21
C SER A 16 2.15 -13.24 23.16
N LEU A 17 1.08 -13.36 22.36
CA LEU A 17 0.71 -12.38 21.33
C LEU A 17 -0.66 -11.70 21.55
N ASP A 18 -1.44 -12.14 22.53
CA ASP A 18 -2.80 -11.63 22.81
C ASP A 18 -2.89 -10.77 24.09
N ALA A 19 -1.81 -10.62 24.86
CA ALA A 19 -1.85 -10.04 26.22
C ALA A 19 -1.65 -8.51 26.32
N HIS A 20 -1.60 -7.75 25.23
CA HIS A 20 -1.43 -6.28 25.28
C HIS A 20 -2.59 -5.50 24.64
N GLY A 21 -3.79 -6.07 24.64
CA GLY A 21 -4.98 -5.49 24.02
C GLY A 21 -6.07 -4.99 24.97
N ALA A 22 -5.76 -4.74 26.25
CA ALA A 22 -6.76 -4.27 27.20
C ALA A 22 -6.14 -3.46 28.34
N GLU A 23 -5.82 -2.20 28.08
CA GLU A 23 -5.89 -1.11 29.07
C GLU A 23 -5.92 0.21 28.30
N GLY A 24 -7.11 0.80 28.22
CA GLY A 24 -7.31 2.10 27.61
C GLY A 24 -6.92 3.19 28.58
N GLU A 25 -5.68 3.67 28.47
CA GLU A 25 -5.31 4.99 28.98
C GLU A 25 -5.40 5.99 27.83
N SER A 26 -6.08 7.10 28.11
CA SER A 26 -6.26 8.26 27.24
C SER A 26 -4.90 8.84 26.84
N ASP A 27 -4.49 8.63 25.59
CA ASP A 27 -3.22 9.17 25.08
C ASP A 27 -3.43 10.54 24.42
N ASP A 28 -2.74 11.52 24.98
CA ASP A 28 -2.76 12.93 24.64
C ASP A 28 -1.83 13.14 23.42
N GLY A 29 -2.41 13.17 22.22
CA GLY A 29 -2.01 14.04 21.11
C GLY A 29 -0.57 14.07 20.61
N THR A 30 0.31 13.11 20.91
CA THR A 30 1.70 13.14 20.42
C THR A 30 1.84 12.27 19.16
N GLU A 31 1.67 12.88 17.97
CA GLU A 31 1.93 12.19 16.69
C GLU A 31 3.39 11.66 16.65
N VAL A 32 3.55 10.34 16.67
CA VAL A 32 4.87 9.70 16.52
C VAL A 32 5.36 9.91 15.08
N ALA A 33 6.36 10.77 14.92
CA ALA A 33 7.04 11.02 13.65
C ALA A 33 7.51 9.69 13.03
N GLN A 34 7.27 9.50 11.73
CA GLN A 34 7.73 8.29 11.05
C GLN A 34 9.25 8.26 11.02
N PRO A 35 9.90 7.14 11.41
CA PRO A 35 11.34 7.03 11.37
C PRO A 35 11.88 7.26 9.97
N VAL A 36 12.98 7.99 9.87
CA VAL A 36 13.61 8.31 8.59
C VAL A 36 14.92 7.54 8.43
N LEU A 37 15.05 6.81 7.33
CA LEU A 37 16.28 6.16 6.88
C LEU A 37 16.90 6.97 5.73
N ALA A 38 18.12 7.48 5.93
CA ALA A 38 18.88 8.10 4.83
C ALA A 38 19.77 7.07 4.13
N VAL A 39 19.71 6.98 2.81
CA VAL A 39 20.58 6.09 2.01
C VAL A 39 21.68 6.90 1.35
N VAL A 40 22.92 6.66 1.76
CA VAL A 40 24.11 7.41 1.34
C VAL A 40 25.14 6.47 0.69
N GLY A 41 26.03 7.04 -0.14
CA GLY A 41 27.09 6.28 -0.82
C GLY A 41 27.54 6.94 -2.11
N ARG A 42 28.71 6.54 -2.62
CA ARG A 42 29.27 7.08 -3.87
C ARG A 42 28.37 6.74 -5.09
N PRO A 43 28.58 7.37 -6.26
CA PRO A 43 27.87 6.98 -7.48
C PRO A 43 28.10 5.51 -7.85
N ASN A 44 27.12 4.90 -8.53
CA ASN A 44 27.20 3.57 -9.13
C ASN A 44 27.38 2.37 -8.18
N VAL A 45 27.25 2.56 -6.86
CA VAL A 45 27.22 1.46 -5.87
C VAL A 45 25.88 0.71 -5.83
N GLY A 46 24.87 1.19 -6.57
CA GLY A 46 23.53 0.59 -6.62
C GLY A 46 22.55 1.07 -5.56
N LYS A 47 22.71 2.31 -5.05
CA LYS A 47 21.77 2.95 -4.10
C LYS A 47 20.32 2.90 -4.58
N SER A 48 20.04 3.44 -5.77
CA SER A 48 18.68 3.52 -6.30
C SER A 48 18.08 2.13 -6.57
N THR A 49 18.91 1.14 -6.96
CA THR A 49 18.48 -0.26 -7.06
C THR A 49 18.07 -0.82 -5.70
N LEU A 50 18.82 -0.51 -4.64
CA LEU A 50 18.53 -0.95 -3.28
C LEU A 50 17.29 -0.24 -2.72
N VAL A 51 17.16 1.08 -2.92
CA VAL A 51 15.96 1.86 -2.57
C VAL A 51 14.73 1.27 -3.22
N ASN A 52 14.76 1.01 -4.53
CA ASN A 52 13.63 0.39 -5.24
C ASN A 52 13.25 -0.98 -4.67
N ARG A 53 14.25 -1.74 -4.20
CA ARG A 53 14.01 -3.02 -3.54
C ARG A 53 13.35 -2.85 -2.17
N ILE A 54 13.80 -1.89 -1.37
CA ILE A 54 13.21 -1.55 -0.06
C ILE A 54 11.73 -1.16 -0.23
N LEU A 55 11.39 -0.46 -1.32
CA LEU A 55 10.01 0.00 -1.58
C LEU A 55 9.06 -1.09 -2.07
N GLY A 56 9.55 -2.27 -2.45
CA GLY A 56 8.71 -3.42 -2.81
C GLY A 56 7.81 -3.25 -4.05
N ARG A 57 7.95 -2.15 -4.82
CA ARG A 57 7.15 -1.85 -6.02
C ARG A 57 8.04 -1.72 -7.26
N ARG A 58 7.59 -2.27 -8.40
CA ARG A 58 8.13 -1.96 -9.74
C ARG A 58 7.59 -0.63 -10.28
N GLU A 59 7.58 0.41 -9.45
CA GLU A 59 7.32 1.80 -9.90
C GLU A 59 8.28 2.75 -9.19
N ALA A 60 9.55 2.66 -9.57
CA ALA A 60 10.29 3.85 -9.95
C ALA A 60 10.61 3.63 -11.42
N VAL A 61 9.99 4.41 -12.30
CA VAL A 61 10.44 4.46 -13.69
C VAL A 61 11.91 4.87 -13.64
N VAL A 62 12.78 3.96 -14.07
CA VAL A 62 14.11 4.31 -14.56
C VAL A 62 13.85 5.23 -15.75
N GLN A 63 13.92 6.53 -15.51
CA GLN A 63 14.38 7.45 -16.53
C GLN A 63 15.83 7.79 -16.18
N ASP A 64 16.74 7.00 -16.74
CA ASP A 64 18.09 7.48 -17.02
C ASP A 64 17.96 8.57 -18.08
N VAL A 65 17.67 9.79 -17.64
CA VAL A 65 17.94 11.01 -18.42
C VAL A 65 19.15 11.66 -17.75
N PRO A 66 20.35 11.59 -18.36
CA PRO A 66 21.50 12.33 -17.89
C PRO A 66 21.15 13.83 -17.86
N GLY A 67 21.28 14.49 -16.69
CA GLY A 67 21.10 15.94 -16.55
C GLY A 67 19.94 16.44 -15.69
N VAL A 68 19.35 15.63 -14.79
CA VAL A 68 18.33 16.11 -13.83
C VAL A 68 18.84 15.98 -12.40
N THR A 69 19.60 16.96 -11.91
CA THR A 69 19.66 17.22 -10.48
C THR A 69 18.46 18.07 -10.07
N ARG A 70 17.67 17.63 -9.08
CA ARG A 70 17.32 18.42 -7.89
C ARG A 70 16.22 17.75 -7.06
N ASP A 71 16.43 17.86 -5.75
CA ASP A 71 15.55 17.58 -4.62
C ASP A 71 15.49 16.13 -4.09
N ARG A 72 15.68 16.04 -2.78
CA ARG A 72 15.68 14.84 -1.95
C ARG A 72 14.34 14.13 -2.14
N ILE A 73 14.35 12.94 -2.73
CA ILE A 73 13.14 12.16 -2.91
C ILE A 73 12.96 11.29 -1.66
N ALA A 74 11.92 11.58 -0.91
CA ALA A 74 11.47 10.79 0.23
C ALA A 74 10.42 9.77 -0.27
N TYR A 75 10.59 8.53 0.14
CA TYR A 75 9.71 7.43 -0.25
C TYR A 75 9.18 6.70 0.98
N ASP A 76 7.89 6.40 1.00
CA ASP A 76 7.30 5.59 2.07
C ASP A 76 7.65 4.11 1.89
N ALA A 77 8.25 3.51 2.91
CA ALA A 77 8.55 2.09 2.98
C ALA A 77 7.73 1.39 4.06
N LEU A 78 7.45 0.10 3.83
CA LEU A 78 6.75 -0.78 4.76
C LEU A 78 7.46 -2.12 4.80
N TRP A 79 7.96 -2.52 5.97
CA TRP A 79 8.59 -3.82 6.18
C TRP A 79 8.10 -4.44 7.49
N ASN A 80 7.66 -5.71 7.46
CA ASN A 80 7.12 -6.42 8.62
C ASN A 80 6.08 -5.61 9.45
N GLY A 81 5.25 -4.82 8.75
CA GLY A 81 4.22 -3.99 9.38
C GLY A 81 4.73 -2.69 10.00
N ARG A 82 6.03 -2.38 9.92
CA ARG A 82 6.61 -1.09 10.35
C ARG A 82 6.82 -0.16 9.17
N ARG A 83 6.31 1.06 9.31
CA ARG A 83 6.49 2.16 8.34
C ARG A 83 7.72 2.98 8.67
N PHE A 84 8.43 3.39 7.64
CA PHE A 84 9.54 4.32 7.72
C PHE A 84 9.69 5.04 6.38
N THR A 85 10.32 6.21 6.40
CA THR A 85 10.59 7.00 5.21
C THR A 85 12.02 6.75 4.75
N VAL A 86 12.22 6.43 3.48
CA VAL A 86 13.54 6.30 2.85
C VAL A 86 13.85 7.57 2.10
N VAL A 87 14.97 8.23 2.43
CA VAL A 87 15.45 9.41 1.73
C VAL A 87 16.67 9.00 0.90
N ASP A 88 16.54 9.03 -0.43
CA ASP A 88 17.68 8.83 -1.33
C ASP A 88 18.46 10.14 -1.46
N THR A 89 19.66 10.18 -0.90
CA THR A 89 20.61 11.24 -1.20
C THR A 89 21.26 10.86 -2.53
N GLY A 90 20.70 11.34 -3.65
CA GLY A 90 20.92 10.83 -5.01
C GLY A 90 22.38 10.61 -5.48
N GLY A 91 22.52 9.99 -6.66
CA GLY A 91 23.82 9.80 -7.33
C GLY A 91 24.48 11.12 -7.74
N TRP A 92 25.77 11.27 -7.43
CA TRP A 92 26.53 12.50 -7.59
C TRP A 92 26.95 12.79 -9.03
N GLU A 93 26.84 14.05 -9.46
CA GLU A 93 27.56 14.61 -10.60
C GLU A 93 28.69 15.53 -10.09
N PRO A 94 29.92 15.47 -10.65
CA PRO A 94 31.04 16.27 -10.15
C PRO A 94 30.89 17.74 -10.56
N GLY A 95 30.49 18.60 -9.61
CA GLY A 95 30.73 20.04 -9.70
C GLY A 95 32.18 20.37 -9.32
N ALA A 96 32.69 21.51 -9.78
CA ALA A 96 34.10 21.96 -9.72
C ALA A 96 34.70 22.21 -8.30
N THR A 97 34.11 21.65 -7.24
CA THR A 97 34.66 21.61 -5.89
C THR A 97 34.79 20.15 -5.48
N GLY A 98 35.99 19.74 -5.05
CA GLY A 98 36.42 18.33 -5.00
C GLY A 98 35.37 17.33 -4.46
N LEU A 99 35.23 16.21 -5.17
CA LEU A 99 34.31 15.10 -4.91
C LEU A 99 34.24 14.64 -3.44
N GLN A 100 35.30 14.78 -2.66
CA GLN A 100 35.33 14.36 -1.26
C GLN A 100 34.57 15.31 -0.32
N GLY A 101 34.61 16.63 -0.59
CA GLY A 101 33.99 17.63 0.28
C GLY A 101 32.47 17.69 0.15
N SER A 102 31.95 17.48 -1.06
CA SER A 102 30.51 17.42 -1.30
C SER A 102 29.88 16.20 -0.65
N VAL A 103 30.56 15.05 -0.69
CA VAL A 103 30.09 13.77 -0.11
C VAL A 103 30.09 13.79 1.42
N ALA A 104 31.09 14.42 2.04
CA ALA A 104 31.10 14.65 3.48
C ALA A 104 29.89 15.48 3.95
N ALA A 105 29.54 16.57 3.23
CA ALA A 105 28.42 17.43 3.60
C ALA A 105 27.06 16.72 3.54
N GLN A 106 26.85 15.80 2.58
CA GLN A 106 25.61 15.00 2.56
C GLN A 106 25.57 13.94 3.66
N ALA A 107 26.71 13.35 4.03
CA ALA A 107 26.76 12.46 5.18
C ALA A 107 26.41 13.20 6.48
N GLU A 108 26.93 14.42 6.67
CA GLU A 108 26.55 15.28 7.81
C GLU A 108 25.06 15.65 7.80
N LEU A 109 24.53 15.94 6.61
CA LEU A 109 23.11 16.26 6.46
C LEU A 109 22.23 15.04 6.70
N ALA A 110 22.62 13.85 6.24
CA ALA A 110 21.95 12.60 6.54
C ALA A 110 21.92 12.35 8.06
N MET A 111 23.05 12.56 8.75
CA MET A 111 23.14 12.40 10.20
C MET A 111 22.23 13.35 10.98
N SER A 112 21.96 14.56 10.47
CA SER A 112 21.11 15.55 11.15
C SER A 112 19.61 15.39 10.83
N THR A 113 19.26 14.82 9.68
CA THR A 113 17.86 14.74 9.22
C THR A 113 17.29 13.32 9.18
N SER A 114 18.00 12.31 9.69
CA SER A 114 17.52 10.92 9.73
C SER A 114 17.69 10.27 11.10
N ASP A 115 16.90 9.23 11.33
CA ASP A 115 16.97 8.44 12.55
C ASP A 115 17.98 7.30 12.43
N ALA A 116 18.22 6.81 11.22
CA ALA A 116 19.33 5.91 10.89
C ALA A 116 19.88 6.21 9.49
N VAL A 117 21.16 5.88 9.28
CA VAL A 117 21.84 6.07 8.00
C VAL A 117 22.30 4.72 7.44
N LEU A 118 22.01 4.45 6.17
CA LEU A 118 22.50 3.28 5.44
C LEU A 118 23.59 3.72 4.46
N LEU A 119 24.84 3.37 4.73
CA LEU A 119 25.95 3.54 3.79
C LEU A 119 26.00 2.34 2.84
N VAL A 120 25.84 2.59 1.54
CA VAL A 120 25.93 1.56 0.50
C VAL A 120 27.30 1.61 -0.17
N VAL A 121 28.02 0.49 -0.13
CA VAL A 121 29.32 0.29 -0.77
C VAL A 121 29.23 -0.86 -1.78
N ASP A 122 29.99 -0.78 -2.85
CA ASP A 122 30.08 -1.86 -3.84
C ASP A 122 31.13 -2.89 -3.40
N ALA A 123 30.67 -4.09 -3.03
CA ALA A 123 31.54 -5.16 -2.55
C ALA A 123 32.53 -5.65 -3.60
N SER A 124 32.21 -5.51 -4.90
CA SER A 124 33.11 -5.94 -5.99
C SER A 124 34.32 -5.02 -6.18
N VAL A 125 34.23 -3.78 -5.69
CA VAL A 125 35.30 -2.78 -5.76
C VAL A 125 36.05 -2.67 -4.42
N GLY A 126 35.38 -2.95 -3.31
CA GLY A 126 35.90 -2.73 -1.96
C GLY A 126 35.82 -1.27 -1.52
N ALA A 127 36.40 -0.97 -0.36
CA ALA A 127 36.43 0.37 0.22
C ALA A 127 37.32 1.32 -0.62
N THR A 128 36.74 2.42 -1.10
CA THR A 128 37.49 3.46 -1.81
C THR A 128 37.81 4.65 -0.88
N ALA A 129 38.74 5.52 -1.27
CA ALA A 129 39.04 6.75 -0.53
C ALA A 129 37.81 7.64 -0.29
N THR A 130 36.81 7.60 -1.19
CA THR A 130 35.54 8.31 -1.02
C THR A 130 34.68 7.65 0.06
N ASP A 131 34.62 6.31 0.08
CA ASP A 131 33.87 5.55 1.09
C ASP A 131 34.50 5.73 2.48
N GLU A 132 35.84 5.75 2.56
CA GLU A 132 36.59 6.04 3.80
C GLU A 132 36.33 7.45 4.33
N ALA A 133 36.28 8.45 3.45
CA ALA A 133 35.98 9.83 3.82
C ALA A 133 34.55 9.96 4.38
N VAL A 134 33.58 9.29 3.75
CA VAL A 134 32.20 9.24 4.25
C VAL A 134 32.11 8.50 5.57
N ALA A 135 32.74 7.34 5.68
CA ALA A 135 32.78 6.57 6.91
C ALA A 135 33.38 7.38 8.07
N LYS A 136 34.43 8.17 7.80
CA LYS A 136 35.04 9.06 8.80
C LYS A 136 34.07 10.11 9.35
N VAL A 137 33.18 10.63 8.51
CA VAL A 137 32.13 11.55 8.93
C VAL A 137 31.05 10.79 9.71
N LEU A 138 30.53 9.69 9.15
CA LEU A 138 29.46 8.90 9.75
C LEU A 138 29.82 8.29 11.11
N ARG A 139 31.11 7.98 11.37
CA ARG A 139 31.58 7.53 12.70
C ARG A 139 31.35 8.54 13.82
N ARG A 140 31.14 9.83 13.49
CA ARG A 140 30.80 10.87 14.47
C ARG A 140 29.30 10.95 14.75
N SER A 141 28.50 10.18 14.03
CA SER A 141 27.05 10.14 14.19
C SER A 141 26.65 9.61 15.55
N LYS A 142 25.66 10.28 16.15
CA LYS A 142 24.93 9.75 17.32
C LYS A 142 23.76 8.86 16.91
N ARG A 143 23.44 8.82 15.62
CA ARG A 143 22.39 7.98 15.02
C ARG A 143 23.01 6.65 14.54
N PRO A 144 22.29 5.53 14.61
CA PRO A 144 22.72 4.26 14.04
C PRO A 144 23.15 4.40 12.57
N VAL A 145 24.29 3.80 12.24
CA VAL A 145 24.81 3.74 10.87
C VAL A 145 24.99 2.27 10.50
N LEU A 146 24.33 1.85 9.43
CA LEU A 146 24.43 0.50 8.87
C LEU A 146 25.28 0.53 7.60
N LEU A 147 26.02 -0.55 7.37
CA LEU A 147 26.87 -0.70 6.20
C LEU A 147 26.31 -1.81 5.29
N ALA A 148 25.79 -1.44 4.12
CA ALA A 148 25.35 -2.38 3.10
C ALA A 148 26.44 -2.61 2.05
N ALA A 149 26.96 -3.82 1.99
CA ALA A 149 27.88 -4.29 0.98
C ALA A 149 27.08 -4.83 -0.21
N ASN A 150 26.82 -3.97 -1.20
CA ASN A 150 25.96 -4.27 -2.35
C ASN A 150 26.71 -4.99 -3.48
N LYS A 151 25.95 -5.61 -4.40
CA LYS A 151 26.42 -6.42 -5.54
C LYS A 151 27.10 -7.74 -5.15
N VAL A 152 26.73 -8.30 -3.99
CA VAL A 152 27.18 -9.63 -3.58
C VAL A 152 26.30 -10.70 -4.25
N ASP A 153 26.62 -10.99 -5.50
CA ASP A 153 25.80 -11.87 -6.36
C ASP A 153 26.21 -13.35 -6.24
N ASP A 154 27.40 -13.63 -5.71
CA ASP A 154 27.95 -14.98 -5.52
C ASP A 154 28.64 -15.16 -4.15
N GLU A 155 29.03 -16.40 -3.85
CA GLU A 155 29.64 -16.78 -2.57
C GLU A 155 31.10 -16.33 -2.44
N ARG A 156 31.79 -16.03 -3.55
CA ARG A 156 33.16 -15.50 -3.53
C ARG A 156 33.18 -14.05 -3.05
N LEU A 157 32.21 -13.25 -3.50
CA LEU A 157 32.05 -11.85 -3.11
C LEU A 157 31.63 -11.68 -1.63
N LEU A 158 31.08 -12.72 -0.99
CA LEU A 158 30.86 -12.72 0.46
C LEU A 158 32.18 -12.61 1.23
N ALA A 159 33.25 -13.26 0.76
CA ALA A 159 34.57 -13.17 1.40
C ALA A 159 35.18 -11.76 1.26
N GLU A 160 34.97 -11.08 0.13
CA GLU A 160 35.45 -9.72 -0.11
C GLU A 160 34.81 -8.68 0.82
N THR A 161 33.62 -9.01 1.35
CA THR A 161 32.90 -8.18 2.32
C THR A 161 33.71 -8.02 3.62
N ALA A 162 34.60 -8.97 3.95
CA ALA A 162 35.55 -8.91 5.08
C ALA A 162 36.41 -7.65 5.10
N SER A 163 36.80 -7.15 3.93
CA SER A 163 37.64 -5.96 3.80
C SER A 163 36.93 -4.68 4.30
N LEU A 164 35.60 -4.64 4.27
CA LEU A 164 34.81 -3.45 4.58
C LEU A 164 34.70 -3.15 6.07
N TRP A 165 35.05 -4.10 6.95
CA TRP A 165 35.21 -3.84 8.39
C TRP A 165 36.23 -2.72 8.68
N SER A 166 37.20 -2.52 7.78
CA SER A 166 38.18 -1.43 7.87
C SER A 166 37.54 -0.02 7.90
N LEU A 167 36.30 0.13 7.41
CA LEU A 167 35.55 1.38 7.48
C LEU A 167 35.10 1.73 8.92
N GLY A 168 35.13 0.77 9.85
CA GLY A 168 34.84 1.00 11.27
C GLY A 168 33.39 1.43 11.55
N LEU A 169 32.43 0.90 10.78
CA LEU A 169 30.99 1.18 10.90
C LEU A 169 30.17 -0.02 11.42
N GLY A 170 30.84 -1.05 11.96
CA GLY A 170 30.19 -2.29 12.40
C GLY A 170 30.24 -3.39 11.34
N GLU A 171 29.36 -4.38 11.48
CA GLU A 171 29.25 -5.53 10.57
C GLU A 171 28.75 -5.06 9.18
N PRO A 172 29.47 -5.34 8.09
CA PRO A 172 28.95 -5.10 6.75
C PRO A 172 27.93 -6.16 6.36
N HIS A 173 26.73 -5.73 5.99
CA HIS A 173 25.64 -6.60 5.57
C HIS A 173 25.71 -6.86 4.05
N PRO A 174 26.03 -8.09 3.62
CA PRO A 174 26.10 -8.41 2.19
C PRO A 174 24.71 -8.45 1.57
N VAL A 175 24.52 -7.76 0.45
CA VAL A 175 23.24 -7.68 -0.25
C VAL A 175 23.45 -7.70 -1.76
N SER A 176 22.52 -8.32 -2.47
CA SER A 176 22.37 -8.10 -3.92
C SER A 176 21.08 -7.33 -4.16
N ALA A 177 21.19 -6.01 -4.38
CA ALA A 177 20.04 -5.21 -4.75
C ALA A 177 19.43 -5.64 -6.10
N LEU A 178 20.22 -6.20 -7.01
CA LEU A 178 19.73 -6.64 -8.32
C LEU A 178 18.96 -7.97 -8.22
N HIS A 179 19.51 -8.95 -7.50
CA HIS A 179 18.95 -10.31 -7.45
C HIS A 179 18.13 -10.60 -6.19
N GLY A 180 18.24 -9.78 -5.15
CA GLY A 180 17.44 -9.89 -3.93
C GLY A 180 17.98 -10.79 -2.85
N ARG A 181 19.24 -11.17 -2.97
CA ARG A 181 19.92 -11.97 -1.96
C ARG A 181 20.10 -11.12 -0.70
N SER A 182 19.71 -11.67 0.46
CA SER A 182 19.89 -11.11 1.80
C SER A 182 19.32 -9.69 2.02
N SER A 183 18.43 -9.22 1.13
CA SER A 183 17.79 -7.92 1.32
C SER A 183 16.74 -7.93 2.44
N GLY A 184 16.17 -9.09 2.76
CA GLY A 184 15.25 -9.26 3.89
C GLY A 184 15.98 -9.10 5.22
N ASP A 185 17.12 -9.79 5.38
CA ASP A 185 17.95 -9.72 6.58
C ASP A 185 18.43 -8.27 6.83
N LEU A 186 18.87 -7.57 5.77
CA LEU A 186 19.23 -6.15 5.85
C LEU A 186 18.03 -5.28 6.27
N LEU A 187 16.83 -5.56 5.77
CA LEU A 187 15.62 -4.81 6.12
C LEU A 187 15.19 -5.04 7.56
N ASP A 188 15.35 -6.25 8.08
CA ASP A 188 15.11 -6.57 9.49
C ASP A 188 16.06 -5.77 10.39
N GLU A 189 17.35 -5.70 10.05
CA GLU A 189 18.34 -4.91 10.79
C GLU A 189 18.06 -3.40 10.71
N ILE A 190 17.74 -2.88 9.51
CA ILE A 190 17.33 -1.49 9.31
C ILE A 190 16.17 -1.15 10.24
N VAL A 191 15.11 -1.96 10.22
CA VAL A 191 13.93 -1.72 11.06
C VAL A 191 14.28 -1.85 12.53
N GLY A 192 15.11 -2.82 12.93
CA GLY A 192 15.60 -2.96 14.31
C GLY A 192 16.37 -1.74 14.82
N SER A 193 17.08 -1.04 13.93
CA SER A 193 17.85 0.17 14.27
C SER A 193 17.01 1.46 14.37
N LEU A 194 15.82 1.47 13.76
CA LEU A 194 14.97 2.65 13.70
C LEU A 194 14.12 2.77 14.98
N PRO A 195 13.90 4.00 15.52
CA PRO A 195 13.00 4.25 16.65
C PRO A 195 11.67 3.54 16.46
N GLU A 196 11.10 3.00 17.54
CA GLU A 196 9.82 2.32 17.47
C GLU A 196 8.77 3.21 16.80
N ALA A 197 8.12 2.65 15.80
CA ALA A 197 7.03 3.29 15.08
C ALA A 197 5.79 2.43 15.24
N PRO A 198 4.60 3.04 15.40
CA PRO A 198 3.34 2.29 15.45
C PRO A 198 3.27 1.34 14.27
N ARG A 199 2.85 0.09 14.52
CA ARG A 199 2.63 -0.85 13.42
C ARG A 199 1.51 -0.31 12.55
N ASP A 200 1.49 -0.67 11.28
CA ASP A 200 0.50 -0.16 10.32
C ASP A 200 -0.96 -0.50 10.72
N ALA A 201 -1.12 -1.51 11.58
CA ALA A 201 -2.39 -1.84 12.23
C ALA A 201 -2.84 -0.80 13.27
N ASP A 202 -1.89 -0.09 13.91
CA ASP A 202 -2.12 0.83 15.02
C ASP A 202 -2.51 2.25 14.53
N ARG A 203 -2.27 2.58 13.24
CA ARG A 203 -2.75 3.83 12.60
C ARG A 203 -4.21 3.77 12.13
N LEU A 204 -5.06 3.07 12.88
CA LEU A 204 -6.52 3.26 12.82
C LEU A 204 -6.89 4.57 13.54
N GLY A 205 -6.42 5.73 13.06
CA GLY A 205 -6.81 7.02 13.63
C GLY A 205 -5.73 8.09 13.47
N GLY A 206 -6.10 9.26 12.96
CA GLY A 206 -5.21 10.41 12.84
C GLY A 206 -5.50 11.30 11.63
N GLY A 207 -6.77 11.50 11.28
CA GLY A 207 -7.16 12.50 10.27
C GLY A 207 -8.36 12.10 9.40
N PRO A 208 -8.90 13.07 8.63
CA PRO A 208 -9.98 12.84 7.67
C PRO A 208 -9.66 11.71 6.68
N ARG A 209 -10.61 10.80 6.47
CA ARG A 209 -10.46 9.68 5.52
C ARG A 209 -10.26 10.20 4.09
N ARG A 210 -9.41 9.53 3.32
CA ARG A 210 -9.03 9.99 1.97
C ARG A 210 -9.98 9.45 0.91
N VAL A 211 -10.57 10.36 0.14
CA VAL A 211 -11.58 10.08 -0.88
C VAL A 211 -11.11 10.58 -2.24
N ALA A 212 -11.17 9.75 -3.28
CA ALA A 212 -11.03 10.22 -4.66
C ALA A 212 -12.40 10.30 -5.34
N LEU A 213 -12.62 11.37 -6.11
CA LEU A 213 -13.78 11.49 -7.00
C LEU A 213 -13.33 11.33 -8.45
N VAL A 214 -13.63 10.18 -9.05
CA VAL A 214 -13.24 9.82 -10.41
C VAL A 214 -14.45 9.61 -11.30
N GLY A 215 -14.23 9.59 -12.61
CA GLY A 215 -15.29 9.43 -13.61
C GLY A 215 -14.97 10.19 -14.88
N LYS A 216 -15.75 9.96 -15.92
CA LYS A 216 -15.55 10.59 -17.23
C LYS A 216 -15.66 12.11 -17.25
N PRO A 217 -15.15 12.80 -18.27
CA PRO A 217 -15.49 14.20 -18.51
C PRO A 217 -17.01 14.42 -18.48
N ASN A 218 -17.45 15.58 -17.99
CA ASN A 218 -18.85 16.04 -18.02
C ASN A 218 -19.91 15.22 -17.24
N VAL A 219 -19.53 14.15 -16.54
CA VAL A 219 -20.46 13.38 -15.65
C VAL A 219 -20.89 14.13 -14.40
N GLY A 220 -20.44 15.38 -14.21
CA GLY A 220 -20.84 16.24 -13.08
C GLY A 220 -19.94 16.18 -11.85
N LYS A 221 -18.66 15.77 -11.98
CA LYS A 221 -17.72 15.72 -10.84
C LYS A 221 -17.53 17.08 -10.15
N SER A 222 -17.31 18.15 -10.92
CA SER A 222 -17.11 19.49 -10.37
C SER A 222 -18.40 20.03 -9.74
N SER A 223 -19.55 19.76 -10.34
CA SER A 223 -20.86 20.10 -9.77
C SER A 223 -21.09 19.38 -8.43
N LEU A 224 -20.74 18.09 -8.35
CA LEU A 224 -20.88 17.32 -7.12
C LEU A 224 -19.92 17.83 -6.04
N LEU A 225 -18.65 18.08 -6.39
CA LEU A 225 -17.68 18.62 -5.45
C LEU A 225 -18.11 19.99 -4.92
N ASN A 226 -18.57 20.89 -5.80
CA ASN A 226 -19.09 22.20 -5.39
C ASN A 226 -20.30 22.06 -4.46
N LYS A 227 -21.20 21.12 -4.75
CA LYS A 227 -22.38 20.87 -3.93
C LYS A 227 -22.01 20.34 -2.54
N LEU A 228 -21.06 19.41 -2.47
CA LEU A 228 -20.50 18.90 -1.23
C LEU A 228 -19.79 20.01 -0.42
N THR A 229 -19.04 20.90 -1.07
CA THR A 229 -18.35 22.02 -0.39
C THR A 229 -19.25 23.20 -0.03
N GLY A 230 -20.43 23.30 -0.64
CA GLY A 230 -21.33 24.45 -0.52
C GLY A 230 -22.49 24.26 0.46
N GLU A 231 -22.84 23.01 0.81
CA GLU A 231 -23.90 22.71 1.79
C GLU A 231 -23.39 22.66 3.23
N GLU A 232 -22.10 22.41 3.46
CA GLU A 232 -21.48 22.35 4.78
C GLU A 232 -20.20 23.19 4.73
N ARG A 233 -20.16 24.29 5.49
CA ARG A 233 -19.06 25.27 5.49
C ARG A 233 -17.72 24.54 5.59
N ALA A 234 -16.83 24.75 4.63
CA ALA A 234 -15.43 24.40 4.78
C ALA A 234 -14.86 25.15 5.98
N VAL A 235 -14.81 24.51 7.14
CA VAL A 235 -13.95 24.96 8.23
C VAL A 235 -12.53 24.71 7.74
N VAL A 236 -11.92 25.74 7.18
CA VAL A 236 -10.47 25.80 7.02
C VAL A 236 -9.95 26.06 8.43
N ASP A 237 -9.80 25.01 9.23
CA ASP A 237 -8.92 25.11 10.38
C ASP A 237 -7.53 24.71 9.89
N SER A 238 -6.67 25.70 9.81
CA SER A 238 -5.24 25.51 9.68
C SER A 238 -4.73 24.89 10.98
N VAL A 239 -4.99 23.60 11.19
CA VAL A 239 -4.33 22.84 12.25
C VAL A 239 -2.85 22.78 11.86
N ALA A 240 -2.03 23.51 12.60
CA ALA A 240 -0.59 23.54 12.45
C ALA A 240 -0.05 22.12 12.63
N GLY A 241 0.47 21.50 11.57
CA GLY A 241 1.10 20.17 11.65
C GLY A 241 0.96 19.29 10.41
N THR A 242 0.00 19.52 9.53
CA THR A 242 -0.08 18.70 8.30
C THR A 242 0.94 19.17 7.27
N THR A 243 1.83 18.29 6.81
CA THR A 243 2.47 18.41 5.48
C THR A 243 1.37 18.28 4.43
N VAL A 244 0.66 19.37 4.18
CA VAL A 244 -0.41 19.45 3.19
C VAL A 244 0.23 19.46 1.82
N ASP A 245 -0.04 18.44 1.01
CA ASP A 245 0.08 18.59 -0.43
C ASP A 245 -0.90 19.70 -0.86
N PRO A 246 -0.44 20.78 -1.53
CA PRO A 246 -1.23 22.00 -1.80
C PRO A 246 -2.42 21.81 -2.78
N VAL A 247 -2.92 20.59 -2.95
CA VAL A 247 -3.85 20.15 -4.01
C VAL A 247 -5.11 19.44 -3.46
N ASP A 248 -5.13 19.05 -2.18
CA ASP A 248 -6.24 18.32 -1.56
C ASP A 248 -7.27 19.27 -0.92
N SER A 249 -8.56 18.92 -0.97
CA SER A 249 -9.63 19.70 -0.32
C SER A 249 -10.20 18.94 0.88
N LEU A 250 -10.40 19.64 2.00
CA LEU A 250 -11.19 19.14 3.12
C LEU A 250 -12.66 19.46 2.89
N VAL A 251 -13.52 18.46 3.06
CA VAL A 251 -14.97 18.56 2.87
C VAL A 251 -15.65 17.95 4.09
N GLU A 252 -16.50 18.73 4.74
CA GLU A 252 -17.40 18.19 5.77
C GLU A 252 -18.61 17.54 5.06
N LEU A 253 -18.92 16.31 5.45
CA LEU A 253 -20.08 15.59 4.94
C LEU A 253 -20.69 14.78 6.07
N ASP A 254 -21.94 15.10 6.42
CA ASP A 254 -22.69 14.43 7.49
C ASP A 254 -21.96 14.54 8.84
N GLY A 255 -21.42 15.74 9.12
CA GLY A 255 -20.71 16.08 10.37
C GLY A 255 -19.33 15.45 10.53
N GLN A 256 -18.78 14.85 9.47
CA GLN A 256 -17.45 14.26 9.45
C GLN A 256 -16.58 14.92 8.38
N ALA A 257 -15.33 15.25 8.71
CA ALA A 257 -14.37 15.75 7.74
C ALA A 257 -13.81 14.62 6.86
N TRP A 258 -13.76 14.87 5.56
CA TRP A 258 -13.20 13.99 4.53
C TRP A 258 -12.14 14.73 3.72
N ARG A 259 -11.02 14.07 3.42
CA ARG A 259 -9.96 14.63 2.57
C ARG A 259 -10.15 14.15 1.13
N PHE A 260 -10.58 15.04 0.25
CA PHE A 260 -10.66 14.75 -1.18
C PHE A 260 -9.27 14.92 -1.81
N VAL A 261 -8.74 13.83 -2.38
CA VAL A 261 -7.43 13.83 -3.00
C VAL A 261 -7.48 14.34 -4.45
N ASP A 262 -6.41 15.03 -4.86
CA ASP A 262 -6.21 15.51 -6.25
C ASP A 262 -7.30 16.46 -6.79
N THR A 263 -7.80 17.36 -5.93
CA THR A 263 -8.92 18.25 -6.28
C THR A 263 -8.57 19.40 -7.22
N ALA A 264 -7.30 19.78 -7.37
CA ALA A 264 -6.90 20.83 -8.30
C ALA A 264 -7.27 20.50 -9.76
N GLY A 265 -7.41 19.23 -10.13
CA GLY A 265 -7.83 18.80 -11.47
C GLY A 265 -9.33 18.88 -11.69
N LEU A 266 -10.09 18.74 -10.62
CA LEU A 266 -11.54 18.92 -10.60
C LEU A 266 -11.92 20.41 -10.65
N ARG A 267 -11.08 21.29 -10.08
CA ARG A 267 -11.24 22.76 -10.08
C ARG A 267 -10.68 23.44 -11.34
N LYS A 268 -9.51 23.04 -11.86
CA LYS A 268 -8.91 23.64 -13.09
C LYS A 268 -9.71 23.41 -14.38
N ARG A 269 -10.61 22.41 -14.42
CA ARG A 269 -11.47 22.13 -15.58
C ARG A 269 -12.53 23.21 -15.86
N VAL A 270 -12.62 24.26 -15.04
CA VAL A 270 -13.43 25.44 -15.33
C VAL A 270 -12.79 26.34 -16.42
N GLN A 271 -11.49 26.23 -16.71
CA GLN A 271 -10.82 27.20 -17.60
C GLN A 271 -9.96 26.65 -18.75
N THR A 272 -9.69 25.35 -18.88
CA THR A 272 -8.94 24.85 -20.05
C THR A 272 -9.14 23.35 -20.29
N ALA A 273 -9.79 23.01 -21.40
CA ALA A 273 -9.95 21.64 -21.88
C ALA A 273 -8.91 21.35 -22.98
N SER A 274 -7.67 21.05 -22.60
CA SER A 274 -6.65 20.60 -23.57
C SER A 274 -5.49 19.85 -22.89
N GLY A 275 -5.81 18.76 -22.19
CA GLY A 275 -4.82 17.76 -21.79
C GLY A 275 -5.07 16.46 -22.56
N THR A 276 -4.02 15.85 -23.12
CA THR A 276 -4.14 14.57 -23.83
C THR A 276 -4.73 13.48 -22.92
N GLU A 277 -5.49 12.56 -23.50
CA GLU A 277 -6.17 11.45 -22.82
C GLU A 277 -5.21 10.62 -21.92
N TYR A 278 -3.94 10.54 -22.32
CA TYR A 278 -2.85 9.93 -21.56
C TYR A 278 -2.65 10.56 -20.18
N TYR A 279 -2.53 11.89 -20.06
CA TYR A 279 -2.35 12.56 -18.78
C TYR A 279 -3.59 12.49 -17.88
N ALA A 280 -4.79 12.41 -18.47
CA ALA A 280 -6.02 12.20 -17.71
C ALA A 280 -6.06 10.80 -17.07
N SER A 281 -5.53 9.78 -17.75
CA SER A 281 -5.48 8.40 -17.24
C SER A 281 -4.46 8.23 -16.10
N LEU A 282 -3.25 8.78 -16.24
CA LEU A 282 -2.20 8.75 -15.20
C LEU A 282 -2.68 9.44 -13.92
N ARG A 283 -3.28 10.62 -14.06
CA ARG A 283 -3.83 11.39 -12.94
C ARG A 283 -4.93 10.63 -12.20
N THR A 284 -5.82 9.97 -12.94
CA THR A 284 -6.89 9.14 -12.36
C THR A 284 -6.30 8.01 -11.52
N ARG A 285 -5.23 7.37 -11.99
CA ARG A 285 -4.55 6.30 -11.25
C ARG A 285 -3.88 6.81 -9.97
N THR A 286 -3.15 7.93 -10.04
CA THR A 286 -2.53 8.55 -8.87
C THR A 286 -3.57 8.92 -7.80
N ALA A 287 -4.71 9.48 -8.20
CA ALA A 287 -5.80 9.78 -7.28
C ALA A 287 -6.40 8.52 -6.62
N ILE A 288 -6.59 7.44 -7.39
CA ILE A 288 -7.04 6.14 -6.86
C ILE A 288 -6.02 5.59 -5.85
N ASP A 289 -4.72 5.68 -6.15
CA ASP A 289 -3.67 5.15 -5.28
C ASP A 289 -3.48 5.96 -3.99
N ALA A 290 -3.78 7.25 -4.01
CA ALA A 290 -3.75 8.11 -2.82
C ALA A 290 -5.00 7.95 -1.91
N ALA A 291 -6.11 7.46 -2.47
CA ALA A 291 -7.38 7.34 -1.75
C ALA A 291 -7.52 6.02 -0.97
N GLU A 292 -8.39 6.03 0.04
CA GLU A 292 -8.85 4.82 0.75
C GLU A 292 -10.15 4.32 0.15
N VAL A 293 -11.06 5.27 -0.16
CA VAL A 293 -12.32 5.03 -0.85
C VAL A 293 -12.41 5.88 -2.10
N VAL A 294 -12.90 5.29 -3.18
CA VAL A 294 -13.08 5.97 -4.46
C VAL A 294 -14.56 6.04 -4.79
N ILE A 295 -15.03 7.25 -5.09
CA ILE A 295 -16.33 7.51 -5.68
C ILE A 295 -16.16 7.52 -7.19
N VAL A 296 -16.73 6.53 -7.87
CA VAL A 296 -16.83 6.54 -9.33
C VAL A 296 -18.18 7.16 -9.70
N LEU A 297 -18.13 8.35 -10.29
CA LEU A 297 -19.31 9.08 -10.74
C LEU A 297 -19.66 8.68 -12.16
N LEU A 298 -20.88 8.16 -12.34
CA LEU A 298 -21.44 7.69 -13.59
C LEU A 298 -22.62 8.58 -13.99
N ASP A 299 -22.78 8.85 -15.28
CA ASP A 299 -23.99 9.51 -15.78
C ASP A 299 -25.11 8.47 -15.93
N ALA A 300 -26.18 8.62 -15.16
CA ALA A 300 -27.30 7.68 -15.19
C ALA A 300 -28.22 7.86 -16.41
N SER A 301 -28.17 9.03 -17.05
CA SER A 301 -28.98 9.36 -18.22
C SER A 301 -28.44 8.76 -19.52
N GLU A 302 -27.18 8.33 -19.51
CA GLU A 302 -26.50 7.74 -20.66
C GLU A 302 -26.20 6.24 -20.44
N PRO A 303 -25.97 5.46 -21.52
CA PRO A 303 -25.47 4.09 -21.39
C PRO A 303 -24.09 4.01 -20.74
N ILE A 304 -23.88 3.00 -19.89
CA ILE A 304 -22.56 2.74 -19.29
C ILE A 304 -21.56 2.39 -20.41
N SER A 305 -20.49 3.15 -20.48
CA SER A 305 -19.49 2.95 -21.52
C SER A 305 -18.31 2.07 -21.07
N GLU A 306 -17.45 1.69 -22.02
CA GLU A 306 -16.21 0.98 -21.69
C GLU A 306 -15.27 1.74 -20.75
N GLN A 307 -15.14 3.06 -20.91
CA GLN A 307 -14.23 3.84 -20.08
C GLN A 307 -14.73 3.90 -18.62
N ASP A 308 -16.04 3.86 -18.38
CA ASP A 308 -16.59 3.75 -17.02
C ASP A 308 -16.20 2.41 -16.40
N LEU A 309 -16.40 1.31 -17.14
CA LEU A 309 -16.03 -0.04 -16.70
C LEU A 309 -14.53 -0.19 -16.44
N ARG A 310 -13.68 0.46 -17.26
CA ARG A 310 -12.23 0.50 -17.06
C ARG A 310 -11.87 1.19 -15.75
N VAL A 311 -12.46 2.36 -15.46
CA VAL A 311 -12.20 3.08 -14.19
C VAL A 311 -12.65 2.25 -12.99
N VAL A 312 -13.83 1.64 -13.04
CA VAL A 312 -14.32 0.72 -11.99
C VAL A 312 -13.34 -0.44 -11.77
N THR A 313 -12.84 -1.03 -12.85
CA THR A 313 -11.86 -2.14 -12.78
C THR A 313 -10.55 -1.70 -12.13
N LEU A 314 -10.02 -0.52 -12.50
CA LEU A 314 -8.80 0.05 -11.91
C LEU A 314 -8.93 0.22 -10.39
N VAL A 315 -10.08 0.71 -9.91
CA VAL A 315 -10.33 0.86 -8.46
C VAL A 315 -10.31 -0.50 -7.75
N ALA A 316 -11.01 -1.49 -8.31
CA ALA A 316 -11.07 -2.83 -7.73
C ALA A 316 -9.68 -3.50 -7.70
N GLU A 317 -8.88 -3.36 -8.76
CA GLU A 317 -7.52 -3.88 -8.85
C GLU A 317 -6.57 -3.20 -7.85
N ALA A 318 -6.69 -1.88 -7.71
CA ALA A 318 -5.96 -1.10 -6.70
C ALA A 318 -6.32 -1.51 -5.26
N GLY A 319 -7.43 -2.23 -5.06
CA GLY A 319 -7.85 -2.72 -3.76
C GLY A 319 -8.44 -1.63 -2.86
N ARG A 320 -9.00 -0.58 -3.45
CA ARG A 320 -9.65 0.51 -2.72
C ARG A 320 -11.13 0.20 -2.49
N ALA A 321 -11.69 0.77 -1.43
CA ALA A 321 -13.13 0.77 -1.26
C ALA A 321 -13.80 1.54 -2.42
N LEU A 322 -14.98 1.10 -2.85
CA LEU A 322 -15.64 1.59 -4.05
C LEU A 322 -17.11 1.94 -3.76
N VAL A 323 -17.46 3.18 -4.08
CA VAL A 323 -18.84 3.67 -4.13
C VAL A 323 -19.14 4.11 -5.57
N LEU A 324 -20.19 3.55 -6.15
CA LEU A 324 -20.73 3.94 -7.46
C LEU A 324 -21.81 4.99 -7.25
N ALA A 325 -21.57 6.20 -7.75
CA ALA A 325 -22.53 7.29 -7.69
C ALA A 325 -23.16 7.51 -9.07
N PHE A 326 -24.45 7.22 -9.21
CA PHE A 326 -25.23 7.43 -10.42
C PHE A 326 -25.80 8.86 -10.41
N ASN A 327 -25.09 9.76 -11.08
CA ASN A 327 -25.42 11.18 -11.16
C ASN A 327 -26.46 11.48 -12.24
N LYS A 328 -27.01 12.69 -12.20
CA LYS A 328 -28.10 13.16 -13.08
C LYS A 328 -29.37 12.30 -12.96
N TRP A 329 -29.62 11.77 -11.77
CA TRP A 329 -30.80 10.96 -11.50
C TRP A 329 -32.13 11.70 -11.71
N ASP A 330 -32.10 13.04 -11.73
CA ASP A 330 -33.21 13.89 -12.11
C ASP A 330 -33.65 13.75 -13.59
N LEU A 331 -32.78 13.21 -14.45
CA LEU A 331 -33.05 12.97 -15.87
C LEU A 331 -33.46 11.52 -16.18
N VAL A 332 -33.53 10.65 -15.16
CA VAL A 332 -33.80 9.21 -15.35
C VAL A 332 -35.29 8.94 -15.21
N ASP A 333 -35.91 8.50 -16.30
CA ASP A 333 -37.29 8.00 -16.34
C ASP A 333 -37.36 6.47 -16.10
N GLU A 334 -38.57 5.90 -16.15
CA GLU A 334 -38.81 4.49 -15.87
C GLU A 334 -38.15 3.56 -16.91
N ASP A 335 -38.19 3.95 -18.19
CA ASP A 335 -37.57 3.21 -19.29
C ASP A 335 -36.05 3.20 -19.16
N ARG A 336 -35.44 4.37 -18.90
CA ARG A 336 -33.99 4.48 -18.69
C ARG A 336 -33.55 3.72 -17.46
N ARG A 337 -34.33 3.74 -16.38
CA ARG A 337 -34.05 2.95 -15.18
C ARG A 337 -33.98 1.46 -15.47
N TYR A 338 -34.96 0.93 -16.20
CA TYR A 338 -34.97 -0.49 -16.59
C TYR A 338 -33.76 -0.85 -17.46
N GLN A 339 -33.38 0.01 -18.41
CA GLN A 339 -32.19 -0.20 -19.22
C GLN A 339 -30.91 -0.19 -18.39
N LEU A 340 -30.76 0.78 -17.49
CA LEU A 340 -29.62 0.91 -16.60
C LEU A 340 -29.46 -0.33 -15.72
N GLU A 341 -30.53 -0.85 -15.11
CA GLU A 341 -30.48 -2.07 -14.29
C GLU A 341 -29.90 -3.26 -15.09
N ARG A 342 -30.30 -3.43 -16.35
CA ARG A 342 -29.75 -4.48 -17.24
C ARG A 342 -28.29 -4.23 -17.63
N GLU A 343 -27.89 -2.98 -17.80
CA GLU A 343 -26.51 -2.60 -18.07
C GLU A 343 -25.62 -2.90 -16.85
N LEU A 344 -26.10 -2.64 -15.64
CA LEU A 344 -25.38 -2.93 -14.39
C LEU A 344 -25.17 -4.43 -14.21
N ASP A 345 -26.21 -5.23 -14.45
CA ASP A 345 -26.14 -6.69 -14.34
C ASP A 345 -25.13 -7.31 -15.33
N ARG A 346 -24.92 -6.67 -16.48
CA ARG A 346 -23.97 -7.14 -17.51
C ARG A 346 -22.56 -6.58 -17.31
N GLY A 347 -22.44 -5.28 -17.00
CA GLY A 347 -21.18 -4.56 -16.97
C GLY A 347 -20.44 -4.64 -15.63
N LEU A 348 -21.17 -4.76 -14.51
CA LEU A 348 -20.59 -4.69 -13.17
C LEU A 348 -20.47 -6.06 -12.46
N VAL A 349 -20.50 -7.15 -13.21
CA VAL A 349 -20.37 -8.53 -12.70
C VAL A 349 -19.12 -8.74 -11.84
N ARG A 350 -18.07 -7.95 -12.03
CA ARG A 350 -16.82 -8.00 -11.25
C ARG A 350 -16.89 -7.26 -9.92
N VAL A 351 -17.81 -6.32 -9.76
CA VAL A 351 -17.96 -5.49 -8.56
C VAL A 351 -19.40 -5.49 -8.00
N PRO A 352 -20.07 -6.66 -7.89
CA PRO A 352 -21.44 -6.72 -7.36
C PRO A 352 -21.53 -6.28 -5.90
N TRP A 353 -20.39 -6.25 -5.21
CA TRP A 353 -20.22 -5.83 -3.83
C TRP A 353 -20.12 -4.30 -3.67
N ALA A 354 -19.99 -3.52 -4.75
CA ALA A 354 -19.84 -2.07 -4.65
C ALA A 354 -21.12 -1.40 -4.13
N GLU A 355 -20.95 -0.38 -3.28
CA GLU A 355 -22.07 0.44 -2.80
C GLU A 355 -22.60 1.31 -3.95
N LYS A 356 -23.93 1.45 -4.05
CA LYS A 356 -24.59 2.17 -5.15
C LYS A 356 -25.45 3.29 -4.60
N VAL A 357 -25.20 4.52 -5.06
CA VAL A 357 -25.94 5.71 -4.62
C VAL A 357 -26.43 6.48 -5.82
N ASN A 358 -27.73 6.75 -5.87
CA ASN A 358 -28.34 7.57 -6.92
C ASN A 358 -28.38 9.03 -6.44
N VAL A 359 -27.78 9.94 -7.20
CA VAL A 359 -27.60 11.35 -6.82
C VAL A 359 -27.95 12.28 -7.97
N SER A 360 -28.23 13.54 -7.63
CA SER A 360 -28.26 14.63 -8.61
C SER A 360 -27.41 15.77 -8.06
N ALA A 361 -26.23 15.97 -8.64
CA ALA A 361 -25.34 17.07 -8.28
C ALA A 361 -25.98 18.44 -8.58
N LEU A 362 -26.87 18.52 -9.57
CA LEU A 362 -27.57 19.76 -9.95
C LEU A 362 -28.59 20.15 -8.89
N THR A 363 -29.46 19.23 -8.48
CA THR A 363 -30.54 19.51 -7.53
C THR A 363 -30.12 19.35 -6.07
N GLY A 364 -29.02 18.64 -5.80
CA GLY A 364 -28.61 18.22 -4.46
C GLY A 364 -29.31 16.94 -3.97
N ARG A 365 -30.21 16.35 -4.77
CA ARG A 365 -30.96 15.15 -4.37
C ARG A 365 -30.01 14.04 -3.95
N ALA A 366 -30.24 13.52 -2.74
CA ALA A 366 -29.59 12.36 -2.16
C ALA A 366 -28.05 12.44 -2.04
N VAL A 367 -27.44 13.62 -2.19
CA VAL A 367 -25.98 13.81 -2.00
C VAL A 367 -25.56 13.40 -0.59
N ARG A 368 -26.37 13.71 0.43
CA ARG A 368 -26.11 13.28 1.83
C ARG A 368 -26.04 11.77 2.02
N LYS A 369 -26.69 10.96 1.16
CA LYS A 369 -26.62 9.49 1.23
C LYS A 369 -25.25 8.94 0.86
N MET A 370 -24.36 9.76 0.29
CA MET A 370 -22.98 9.38 0.01
C MET A 370 -22.19 9.10 1.29
N ALA A 371 -22.37 9.89 2.35
CA ALA A 371 -21.61 9.71 3.60
C ALA A 371 -21.82 8.32 4.23
N PRO A 372 -23.07 7.85 4.42
CA PRO A 372 -23.33 6.49 4.88
C PRO A 372 -22.68 5.42 3.99
N ALA A 373 -22.77 5.55 2.66
CA ALA A 373 -22.17 4.60 1.73
C ALA A 373 -20.64 4.55 1.85
N LEU A 374 -19.98 5.72 1.97
CA LEU A 374 -18.55 5.82 2.19
C LEU A 374 -18.14 5.16 3.51
N ARG A 375 -18.90 5.38 4.59
CA ARG A 375 -18.65 4.75 5.90
C ARG A 375 -18.81 3.24 5.84
N THR A 376 -19.86 2.71 5.21
CA THR A 376 -20.05 1.26 5.03
C THR A 376 -18.89 0.64 4.26
N ALA A 377 -18.48 1.29 3.15
CA ALA A 377 -17.40 0.82 2.31
C ALA A 377 -16.06 0.78 3.07
N LEU A 378 -15.73 1.85 3.82
CA LEU A 378 -14.51 1.94 4.62
C LEU A 378 -14.52 1.05 5.85
N SER A 379 -15.64 0.93 6.56
CA SER A 379 -15.76 0.00 7.68
C SER A 379 -15.50 -1.43 7.22
N SER A 380 -16.04 -1.82 6.05
CA SER A 380 -15.74 -3.10 5.42
C SER A 380 -14.28 -3.23 5.00
N TRP A 381 -13.66 -2.14 4.55
CA TRP A 381 -12.24 -2.07 4.18
C TRP A 381 -11.29 -2.11 5.40
N ASP A 382 -11.79 -1.84 6.59
CA ASP A 382 -11.01 -1.92 7.84
C ASP A 382 -11.28 -3.22 8.60
N GLN A 383 -12.30 -3.98 8.20
CA GLN A 383 -12.83 -5.11 8.96
C GLN A 383 -11.85 -6.29 9.01
N ARG A 384 -11.54 -6.73 10.24
CA ARG A 384 -10.82 -7.97 10.54
C ARG A 384 -11.79 -9.04 11.06
N VAL A 385 -11.72 -10.23 10.46
CA VAL A 385 -12.39 -11.44 10.95
C VAL A 385 -11.38 -12.24 11.79
N PRO A 386 -11.68 -12.54 13.07
CA PRO A 386 -10.80 -13.34 13.92
C PRO A 386 -10.50 -14.72 13.32
N THR A 387 -9.24 -15.17 13.41
CA THR A 387 -8.76 -16.42 12.80
C THR A 387 -9.56 -17.64 13.27
N GLY A 388 -9.96 -17.71 14.54
CA GLY A 388 -10.79 -18.81 15.06
C GLY A 388 -12.17 -18.85 14.40
N GLN A 389 -12.87 -17.71 14.36
CA GLN A 389 -14.18 -17.59 13.71
C GLN A 389 -14.11 -17.94 12.21
N LEU A 390 -13.08 -17.47 11.53
CA LEU A 390 -12.82 -17.75 10.11
C LEU A 390 -12.61 -19.25 9.85
N ASN A 391 -11.80 -19.93 10.65
CA ASN A 391 -11.49 -21.35 10.44
C ASN A 391 -12.65 -22.27 10.82
N GLY A 392 -13.45 -21.90 11.82
CA GLY A 392 -14.71 -22.59 12.12
C GLY A 392 -15.66 -22.55 10.93
N TRP A 393 -15.97 -21.34 10.45
CA TRP A 393 -16.83 -21.16 9.27
C TRP A 393 -16.28 -21.86 8.02
N LEU A 394 -14.97 -21.77 7.77
CA LEU A 394 -14.36 -22.37 6.58
C LEU A 394 -14.41 -23.90 6.63
N SER A 395 -14.25 -24.50 7.81
CA SER A 395 -14.37 -25.95 8.00
C SER A 395 -15.78 -26.42 7.67
N ASP A 396 -16.81 -25.72 8.17
CA ASP A 396 -18.22 -26.02 7.87
C ASP A 396 -18.50 -25.88 6.36
N LEU A 397 -17.99 -24.82 5.74
CA LEU A 397 -18.16 -24.57 4.32
C LEU A 397 -17.54 -25.67 3.46
N VAL A 398 -16.31 -26.09 3.79
CA VAL A 398 -15.57 -27.12 3.06
C VAL A 398 -16.21 -28.50 3.28
N ALA A 399 -16.74 -28.79 4.46
CA ALA A 399 -17.49 -30.01 4.73
C ALA A 399 -18.78 -30.09 3.90
N ALA A 400 -19.54 -28.98 3.84
CA ALA A 400 -20.78 -28.92 3.06
C ALA A 400 -20.54 -28.89 1.55
N THR A 401 -19.47 -28.26 1.08
CA THR A 401 -19.12 -28.16 -0.34
C THR A 401 -17.61 -28.33 -0.54
N PRO A 402 -17.13 -29.58 -0.63
CA PRO A 402 -15.70 -29.85 -0.78
C PRO A 402 -15.11 -29.31 -2.10
N PRO A 403 -13.81 -28.99 -2.16
CA PRO A 403 -13.14 -28.63 -3.41
C PRO A 403 -13.26 -29.73 -4.47
N PRO A 404 -13.43 -29.39 -5.76
CA PRO A 404 -13.52 -30.38 -6.82
C PRO A 404 -12.21 -31.17 -6.97
N VAL A 405 -12.33 -32.45 -7.35
CA VAL A 405 -11.17 -33.32 -7.61
C VAL A 405 -10.68 -33.11 -9.04
N ARG A 406 -9.43 -32.67 -9.21
CA ARG A 406 -8.72 -32.68 -10.50
C ARG A 406 -7.32 -33.26 -10.31
N GLY A 407 -6.88 -34.11 -11.25
CA GLY A 407 -5.56 -34.76 -11.18
C GLY A 407 -5.45 -35.89 -10.15
N GLY A 408 -6.58 -36.54 -9.80
CA GLY A 408 -6.61 -37.77 -9.00
C GLY A 408 -6.57 -37.61 -7.48
N LYS A 409 -6.27 -36.42 -6.93
CA LYS A 409 -6.35 -36.15 -5.49
C LYS A 409 -7.09 -34.86 -5.21
N GLN A 410 -8.02 -34.92 -4.25
CA GLN A 410 -8.76 -33.76 -3.79
C GLN A 410 -7.82 -32.82 -3.00
N PRO A 411 -7.75 -31.52 -3.36
CA PRO A 411 -7.02 -30.56 -2.54
C PRO A 411 -7.78 -30.35 -1.22
N LYS A 412 -7.07 -30.44 -0.10
CA LYS A 412 -7.62 -30.12 1.22
C LYS A 412 -7.27 -28.69 1.57
N VAL A 413 -8.25 -27.96 2.09
CA VAL A 413 -8.03 -26.67 2.75
C VAL A 413 -7.66 -26.99 4.20
N LEU A 414 -6.48 -26.58 4.63
CA LEU A 414 -5.94 -26.89 5.95
C LEU A 414 -6.43 -25.88 6.97
N PHE A 415 -6.23 -24.60 6.66
CA PHE A 415 -6.66 -23.46 7.45
C PHE A 415 -6.62 -22.19 6.58
N ALA A 416 -7.18 -21.10 7.10
CA ALA A 416 -7.10 -19.79 6.49
C ALA A 416 -6.79 -18.71 7.53
N THR A 417 -6.22 -17.61 7.04
CA THR A 417 -6.01 -16.39 7.83
C THR A 417 -6.31 -15.17 6.99
N GLN A 418 -6.77 -14.09 7.64
CA GLN A 418 -6.85 -12.78 7.02
C GLN A 418 -5.50 -12.06 7.21
N ALA A 419 -4.66 -12.15 6.17
CA ALA A 419 -3.31 -11.58 6.17
C ALA A 419 -3.30 -10.04 6.07
N GLY A 420 -4.38 -9.44 5.57
CA GLY A 420 -4.52 -7.98 5.47
C GLY A 420 -5.97 -7.55 5.52
N ILE A 421 -6.21 -6.31 5.95
CA ILE A 421 -7.54 -5.69 6.02
C ILE A 421 -7.77 -4.67 4.90
N ARG A 422 -6.73 -4.05 4.35
CA ARG A 422 -6.81 -2.89 3.44
C ARG A 422 -6.16 -3.15 2.06
N PRO A 423 -6.79 -3.94 1.16
CA PRO A 423 -8.11 -4.58 1.29
C PRO A 423 -8.08 -5.93 2.02
N PRO A 424 -9.25 -6.46 2.42
CA PRO A 424 -9.37 -7.74 3.09
C PRO A 424 -8.78 -8.85 2.23
N THR A 425 -7.70 -9.46 2.71
CA THR A 425 -6.92 -10.46 1.99
C THR A 425 -6.91 -11.76 2.77
N LEU A 426 -7.69 -12.73 2.28
CA LEU A 426 -7.76 -14.07 2.81
C LEU A 426 -6.68 -14.95 2.16
N VAL A 427 -5.88 -15.63 2.97
CA VAL A 427 -4.90 -16.62 2.51
C VAL A 427 -5.37 -18.01 2.93
N LEU A 428 -5.68 -18.86 1.94
CA LEU A 428 -6.04 -20.25 2.12
C LEU A 428 -4.79 -21.12 2.02
N PHE A 429 -4.48 -21.88 3.07
CA PHE A 429 -3.40 -22.85 3.06
C PHE A 429 -3.94 -24.21 2.65
N THR A 430 -3.38 -24.78 1.59
CA THR A 430 -3.96 -25.97 0.94
C THR A 430 -2.92 -27.02 0.63
N THR A 431 -3.35 -28.28 0.50
CA THR A 431 -2.46 -29.38 0.06
C THR A 431 -2.26 -29.43 -1.45
N GLY A 432 -3.06 -28.67 -2.20
CA GLY A 432 -3.03 -28.62 -3.66
C GLY A 432 -3.71 -27.35 -4.16
N PHE A 433 -3.57 -27.08 -5.45
CA PHE A 433 -4.15 -25.89 -6.06
C PHE A 433 -5.69 -25.90 -5.98
N LEU A 434 -6.28 -24.77 -5.59
CA LEU A 434 -7.72 -24.55 -5.69
C LEU A 434 -8.04 -23.81 -6.97
N GLU A 435 -9.04 -24.22 -7.72
CA GLU A 435 -9.42 -23.55 -8.97
C GLU A 435 -10.10 -22.21 -8.74
N ALA A 436 -10.01 -21.33 -9.74
CA ALA A 436 -10.64 -20.00 -9.68
C ALA A 436 -12.15 -20.06 -9.38
N GLY A 437 -12.86 -21.08 -9.90
CA GLY A 437 -14.28 -21.29 -9.60
C GLY A 437 -14.56 -21.51 -8.11
N TYR A 438 -13.77 -22.38 -7.47
CA TYR A 438 -13.91 -22.66 -6.03
C TYR A 438 -13.46 -21.45 -5.19
N ARG A 439 -12.42 -20.73 -5.61
CA ARG A 439 -12.02 -19.47 -4.94
C ARG A 439 -13.12 -18.42 -4.96
N ARG A 440 -13.80 -18.23 -6.11
CA ARG A 440 -14.96 -17.33 -6.23
C ARG A 440 -16.13 -17.79 -5.37
N PHE A 441 -16.35 -19.09 -5.26
CA PHE A 441 -17.35 -19.66 -4.36
C PHE A 441 -17.05 -19.32 -2.89
N VAL A 442 -15.80 -19.53 -2.46
CA VAL A 442 -15.35 -19.17 -1.11
C VAL A 442 -15.48 -17.67 -0.86
N GLU A 443 -15.05 -16.82 -1.80
CA GLU A 443 -15.20 -15.37 -1.70
C GLU A 443 -16.67 -14.96 -1.53
N ARG A 444 -17.56 -15.49 -2.37
CA ARG A 444 -18.99 -15.18 -2.29
C ARG A 444 -19.58 -15.59 -0.95
N LYS A 445 -19.27 -16.80 -0.48
CA LYS A 445 -19.75 -17.32 0.81
C LYS A 445 -19.16 -16.54 1.99
N PHE A 446 -17.91 -16.10 1.88
CA PHE A 446 -17.26 -15.24 2.87
C PHE A 446 -17.99 -13.90 2.99
N ARG A 447 -18.33 -13.28 1.85
CA ARG A 447 -19.14 -12.06 1.82
C ARG A 447 -20.53 -12.26 2.39
N GLU A 448 -21.23 -13.33 2.02
CA GLU A 448 -22.56 -13.66 2.56
C GLU A 448 -22.54 -13.80 4.10
N ARG A 449 -21.46 -14.34 4.67
CA ARG A 449 -21.34 -14.56 6.13
C ARG A 449 -20.90 -13.30 6.89
N PHE A 450 -19.91 -12.59 6.38
CA PHE A 450 -19.18 -11.56 7.13
C PHE A 450 -19.37 -10.13 6.58
N GLY A 451 -20.06 -9.96 5.46
CA GLY A 451 -20.31 -8.66 4.85
C GLY A 451 -19.29 -8.28 3.78
N PHE A 452 -18.60 -7.15 3.96
CA PHE A 452 -17.70 -6.53 2.98
C PHE A 452 -18.38 -5.75 1.84
N GLN A 453 -19.49 -5.08 2.13
CA GLN A 453 -20.12 -4.15 1.20
C GLN A 453 -19.20 -2.95 0.91
N GLY A 454 -19.14 -2.52 -0.34
CA GLY A 454 -18.28 -1.45 -0.80
C GLY A 454 -16.78 -1.77 -0.84
N THR A 455 -16.36 -3.01 -0.58
CA THR A 455 -14.93 -3.37 -0.50
C THR A 455 -14.54 -4.62 -1.33
N PRO A 456 -13.41 -4.58 -2.07
CA PRO A 456 -12.86 -5.75 -2.75
C PRO A 456 -12.27 -6.74 -1.72
N VAL A 457 -12.49 -8.03 -1.92
CA VAL A 457 -11.91 -9.11 -1.11
C VAL A 457 -10.94 -9.89 -1.99
N ARG A 458 -9.72 -10.12 -1.50
CA ARG A 458 -8.69 -10.90 -2.21
C ARG A 458 -8.58 -12.29 -1.62
N ILE A 459 -8.70 -13.33 -2.45
CA ILE A 459 -8.49 -14.73 -2.05
C ILE A 459 -7.19 -15.25 -2.66
N ASN A 460 -6.17 -15.41 -1.81
CA ASN A 460 -4.89 -15.99 -2.15
C ASN A 460 -4.82 -17.45 -1.70
N VAL A 461 -4.08 -18.28 -2.42
CA VAL A 461 -3.89 -19.69 -2.10
C VAL A 461 -2.40 -19.97 -1.97
N ARG A 462 -1.99 -20.53 -0.82
CA ARG A 462 -0.63 -21.04 -0.62
C ARG A 462 -0.67 -22.56 -0.56
N VAL A 463 -0.08 -23.20 -1.57
CA VAL A 463 0.05 -24.66 -1.61
C VAL A 463 1.26 -25.06 -0.78
N ARG A 464 1.06 -25.96 0.17
CA ARG A 464 2.14 -26.50 0.99
C ARG A 464 3.11 -27.30 0.13
N GLU A 465 4.39 -26.91 0.13
CA GLU A 465 5.45 -27.68 -0.51
C GLU A 465 5.68 -28.99 0.25
N LYS A 466 5.85 -30.10 -0.49
CA LYS A 466 6.28 -31.36 0.12
C LYS A 466 7.75 -31.22 0.49
N LYS A 467 8.09 -31.24 1.79
CA LYS A 467 9.49 -31.40 2.23
C LYS A 467 10.11 -32.60 1.48
N PRO A 468 11.30 -32.45 0.87
CA PRO A 468 11.99 -33.59 0.28
C PRO A 468 12.20 -34.62 1.38
N ARG A 469 11.81 -35.87 1.13
CA ARG A 469 12.10 -36.96 2.06
C ARG A 469 13.62 -37.03 2.16
N LYS A 470 14.19 -36.83 3.35
CA LYS A 470 15.59 -37.17 3.61
C LYS A 470 15.78 -38.61 3.14
N ALA A 471 16.65 -38.80 2.14
CA ALA A 471 17.08 -40.12 1.73
C ALA A 471 17.59 -40.83 2.99
N ARG A 472 17.02 -41.99 3.28
CA ARG A 472 17.35 -42.80 4.45
C ARG A 472 18.49 -43.73 4.13
#